data_AF-A0A174K169-F1
#
_entry.id   AF-A0A174K169-F1
#
_cell.length_a   1.000
_cell.length_b   1.000
_cell.length_c   1.000
_cell.angle_alpha   90.00
_cell.angle_beta   90.00
_cell.angle_gamma   90.00
#
_symmetry.space_group_name_H-M   'P 1'
#
loop_
_entity.id
_entity.type
_entity.pdbx_description
1 polymer ?
#
loop_
_entity_poly.entity_id
_entity_poly.type
_entity_poly.pdbx_seq_one_letter_code
_entity_poly.pdbx_strand_id
1 'polypeptide(L)'
;MFCRKCGTEFDGKFCPNCGEPVESPQGVPPTQTKLNGTTINSPSFTTPVKEPFYTKTWFIVLMLITCCFPVGIFLMWKYKKFNSPARIIITLFFVAAFIFGLSNTGNTVADAAKTASTTVAATEETETETETTAVTTPSEETTVADNREAALDADNKITELVQAAEADYNVLVNMISAGNASDLDLYDTAKKVNSNLGSYQVNVSRIKCDGIKDYSDAASSYIINMQLVSSYVKKYVDKHKMEDLSSAKECISNMNNYILNLVSKKMEFLKASGYTEEEVMNMLSKMGETAATSE
;
A
#
# COMPACT_ATOMS: atom_id res chain seq x y z
N MET A 1 -41.51 2.69 -7.95
CA MET A 1 -41.20 1.23 -7.90
C MET A 1 -40.58 0.88 -6.55
N PHE A 2 -40.73 -0.35 -6.05
CA PHE A 2 -40.25 -0.72 -4.71
C PHE A 2 -38.94 -1.52 -4.77
N CYS A 3 -38.00 -1.19 -3.89
CA CYS A 3 -36.77 -1.97 -3.73
C CYS A 3 -37.07 -3.34 -3.15
N ARG A 4 -36.63 -4.43 -3.81
CA ARG A 4 -36.83 -5.80 -3.31
C ARG A 4 -36.06 -6.13 -2.03
N LYS A 5 -35.01 -5.36 -1.73
CA LYS A 5 -34.12 -5.61 -0.58
C LYS A 5 -34.53 -4.84 0.67
N CYS A 6 -34.96 -3.58 0.52
CA CYS A 6 -35.28 -2.71 1.66
C CYS A 6 -36.71 -2.16 1.65
N GLY A 7 -37.51 -2.43 0.62
CA GLY A 7 -38.92 -2.02 0.53
C GLY A 7 -39.16 -0.53 0.24
N THR A 8 -38.11 0.29 0.14
CA THR A 8 -38.24 1.73 -0.15
C THR A 8 -38.85 1.96 -1.54
N GLU A 9 -39.81 2.87 -1.64
CA GLU A 9 -40.33 3.36 -2.91
C GLU A 9 -39.40 4.41 -3.51
N PHE A 10 -39.03 4.24 -4.78
CA PHE A 10 -38.19 5.19 -5.49
C PHE A 10 -38.42 5.10 -7.00
N ASP A 11 -37.87 6.07 -7.73
CA ASP A 11 -37.78 6.07 -9.18
C ASP A 11 -36.33 6.30 -9.60
N GLY A 12 -35.77 5.42 -10.44
CA GLY A 12 -34.34 5.40 -10.77
C GLY A 12 -33.73 4.00 -10.94
N LYS A 13 -32.52 3.93 -11.50
CA LYS A 13 -31.84 2.65 -11.83
C LYS A 13 -31.28 1.92 -10.60
N PHE A 14 -31.05 2.63 -9.50
CA PHE A 14 -30.49 2.10 -8.25
C PHE A 14 -31.28 2.63 -7.06
N CYS A 15 -31.48 1.79 -6.04
CA CYS A 15 -32.18 2.18 -4.83
C CYS A 15 -31.36 3.22 -4.03
N PRO A 16 -31.93 4.38 -3.66
CA PRO A 16 -31.20 5.41 -2.92
C PRO A 16 -30.85 5.01 -1.49
N ASN A 17 -31.58 4.05 -0.91
CA ASN A 17 -31.39 3.63 0.47
C ASN A 17 -30.32 2.52 0.60
N CYS A 18 -30.33 1.52 -0.30
CA CYS A 18 -29.45 0.35 -0.20
C CYS A 18 -28.52 0.12 -1.39
N GLY A 19 -28.64 0.89 -2.48
CA GLY A 19 -27.77 0.83 -3.65
C GLY A 19 -28.04 -0.31 -4.63
N GLU A 20 -29.06 -1.14 -4.41
CA GLU A 20 -29.37 -2.29 -5.28
C GLU A 20 -29.85 -1.84 -6.68
N PRO A 21 -29.29 -2.38 -7.78
CA PRO A 21 -29.77 -2.09 -9.13
C PRO A 21 -31.14 -2.74 -9.39
N VAL A 22 -31.99 -2.06 -10.15
CA VAL A 22 -33.26 -2.61 -10.61
C VAL A 22 -33.05 -3.35 -11.94
N GLU A 23 -32.65 -4.62 -11.90
CA GLU A 23 -32.62 -5.46 -13.09
C GLU A 23 -34.02 -6.02 -13.41
N SER A 24 -34.49 -5.78 -14.64
CA SER A 24 -35.72 -6.36 -15.21
C SER A 24 -35.48 -7.80 -15.69
N PRO A 25 -36.44 -8.73 -15.54
CA PRO A 25 -36.18 -10.14 -15.78
C PRO A 25 -36.53 -10.54 -17.21
N GLN A 26 -35.58 -10.91 -18.07
CA GLN A 26 -35.80 -11.92 -19.14
C GLN A 26 -34.53 -12.69 -19.53
N GLY A 27 -34.52 -13.99 -19.20
CA GLY A 27 -34.27 -15.09 -20.15
C GLY A 27 -32.84 -15.43 -20.56
N VAL A 28 -32.17 -16.32 -19.81
CA VAL A 28 -31.17 -17.26 -20.38
C VAL A 28 -31.26 -18.61 -19.64
N PRO A 29 -31.35 -19.76 -20.35
CA PRO A 29 -31.47 -21.09 -19.73
C PRO A 29 -30.13 -21.60 -19.14
N PRO A 30 -30.14 -22.46 -18.09
CA PRO A 30 -28.93 -22.86 -17.39
C PRO A 30 -28.14 -23.96 -18.13
N THR A 31 -26.86 -23.71 -18.41
CA THR A 31 -25.89 -24.75 -18.79
C THR A 31 -25.38 -25.45 -17.52
N GLN A 32 -25.61 -26.77 -17.42
CA GLN A 32 -25.20 -27.59 -16.27
C GLN A 32 -23.78 -28.12 -16.48
N THR A 33 -22.93 -28.00 -15.45
CA THR A 33 -21.66 -28.75 -15.33
C THR A 33 -21.72 -29.54 -14.03
N LYS A 34 -21.46 -30.86 -14.07
CA LYS A 34 -21.51 -31.74 -12.89
C LYS A 34 -20.11 -31.93 -12.29
N LEU A 35 -20.00 -31.80 -10.97
CA LEU A 35 -18.89 -32.35 -10.18
C LEU A 35 -19.43 -32.84 -8.83
N ASN A 36 -19.13 -34.11 -8.47
CA ASN A 36 -19.45 -34.75 -7.18
C ASN A 36 -20.90 -34.62 -6.64
N GLY A 37 -21.90 -34.83 -7.51
CA GLY A 37 -23.23 -35.27 -7.09
C GLY A 37 -24.10 -34.29 -6.28
N THR A 38 -23.68 -33.05 -6.07
CA THR A 38 -24.48 -32.03 -5.34
C THR A 38 -24.59 -30.73 -6.13
N THR A 39 -25.82 -30.24 -6.31
CA THR A 39 -26.13 -29.01 -7.08
C THR A 39 -25.92 -27.76 -6.22
N ILE A 40 -25.04 -26.86 -6.64
CA ILE A 40 -24.81 -25.56 -5.97
C ILE A 40 -25.03 -24.43 -6.99
N ASN A 41 -26.01 -23.56 -6.74
CA ASN A 41 -26.23 -22.34 -7.53
C ASN A 41 -25.31 -21.24 -6.97
N SER A 42 -24.29 -20.85 -7.73
CA SER A 42 -23.44 -19.71 -7.38
C SER A 42 -23.30 -18.79 -8.60
N PRO A 43 -23.70 -17.51 -8.53
CA PRO A 43 -23.43 -16.56 -9.59
C PRO A 43 -21.97 -16.08 -9.50
N SER A 44 -21.13 -16.57 -10.41
CA SER A 44 -19.80 -16.00 -10.64
C SER A 44 -19.92 -14.70 -11.46
N PHE A 45 -19.83 -13.56 -10.79
CA PHE A 45 -19.57 -12.28 -11.45
C PHE A 45 -18.11 -12.28 -11.93
N THR A 46 -17.89 -12.51 -13.23
CA THR A 46 -16.66 -12.05 -13.87
C THR A 46 -16.91 -10.65 -14.39
N THR A 47 -16.51 -9.64 -13.62
CA THR A 47 -16.43 -8.28 -14.15
C THR A 47 -15.27 -8.22 -15.14
N PRO A 48 -15.45 -7.65 -16.35
CA PRO A 48 -14.31 -7.36 -17.20
C PRO A 48 -13.50 -6.25 -16.52
N VAL A 49 -12.34 -6.60 -15.96
CA VAL A 49 -11.35 -5.65 -15.46
C VAL A 49 -10.98 -4.73 -16.62
N LYS A 50 -11.49 -3.49 -16.58
CA LYS A 50 -11.20 -2.49 -17.61
C LYS A 50 -9.75 -2.06 -17.41
N GLU A 51 -8.88 -2.44 -18.34
CA GLU A 51 -7.46 -2.07 -18.27
C GLU A 51 -7.31 -0.55 -18.12
N PRO A 52 -6.60 -0.07 -17.08
CA PRO A 52 -6.45 1.36 -16.86
C PRO A 52 -5.68 1.98 -18.03
N PHE A 53 -5.99 3.24 -18.37
CA PHE A 53 -5.53 3.83 -19.63
C PHE A 53 -4.01 3.85 -19.80
N TYR A 54 -3.24 3.89 -18.70
CA TYR A 54 -1.77 3.92 -18.73
C TYR A 54 -1.12 2.58 -19.11
N THR A 55 -1.87 1.47 -19.13
CA THR A 55 -1.39 0.18 -19.63
C THR A 55 -1.61 0.02 -21.14
N LYS A 56 -2.34 0.96 -21.77
CA LYS A 56 -2.63 0.91 -23.21
C LYS A 56 -1.37 1.19 -24.04
N THR A 57 -1.22 0.45 -25.14
CA THR A 57 0.01 0.48 -25.96
C THR A 57 0.26 1.87 -26.53
N TRP A 58 -0.80 2.54 -27.01
CA TRP A 58 -0.71 3.87 -27.57
C TRP A 58 -0.24 4.91 -26.54
N PHE A 59 -0.65 4.76 -25.27
CA PHE A 59 -0.23 5.66 -24.20
C PHE A 59 1.24 5.44 -23.81
N ILE A 60 1.71 4.19 -23.77
CA ILE A 60 3.13 3.88 -23.53
C ILE A 60 4.01 4.41 -24.67
N VAL A 61 3.58 4.24 -25.93
CA VAL A 61 4.31 4.75 -27.11
C VAL A 61 4.31 6.28 -27.13
N LEU A 62 3.20 6.92 -26.79
CA LEU A 62 3.12 8.38 -26.64
C LEU A 62 4.03 8.87 -25.50
N MET A 63 4.03 8.21 -24.35
CA MET A 63 4.92 8.58 -23.23
C MET A 63 6.41 8.37 -23.54
N LEU A 64 6.76 7.39 -24.38
CA LEU A 64 8.12 7.14 -24.87
C LEU A 64 8.58 8.24 -25.85
N ILE A 65 7.68 8.78 -26.66
CA ILE A 65 7.99 9.77 -27.71
C ILE A 65 7.89 11.22 -27.21
N THR A 66 6.94 11.53 -26.31
CA THR A 66 6.47 12.91 -26.12
C THR A 66 7.00 13.64 -24.88
N CYS A 67 7.32 12.99 -23.75
CA CYS A 67 7.57 13.79 -22.53
C CYS A 67 8.58 13.27 -21.49
N CYS A 68 8.77 11.97 -21.30
CA CYS A 68 9.70 11.49 -20.26
C CYS A 68 10.38 10.18 -20.65
N PHE A 69 11.57 10.29 -21.28
CA PHE A 69 12.42 9.17 -21.68
C PHE A 69 12.60 8.06 -20.60
N PRO A 70 12.89 8.37 -19.31
CA PRO A 70 13.06 7.32 -18.30
C PRO A 70 11.73 6.63 -17.94
N VAL A 71 10.62 7.36 -17.99
CA VAL A 71 9.29 6.86 -17.62
C VAL A 71 8.74 5.95 -18.72
N GLY A 72 8.88 6.34 -19.99
CA GLY A 72 8.44 5.53 -21.13
C GLY A 72 9.14 4.16 -21.20
N ILE A 73 10.46 4.12 -20.99
CA ILE A 73 11.24 2.86 -20.97
C ILE A 73 10.85 2.00 -19.75
N PHE A 74 10.70 2.61 -18.58
CA PHE A 74 10.29 1.90 -17.37
C PHE A 74 8.90 1.24 -17.53
N LEU A 75 7.94 1.96 -18.10
CA LEU A 75 6.61 1.41 -18.40
C LEU A 75 6.69 0.25 -19.41
N MET A 76 7.56 0.34 -20.42
CA MET A 76 7.78 -0.71 -21.41
C MET A 76 8.27 -2.02 -20.77
N TRP A 77 9.23 -1.93 -19.84
CA TRP A 77 9.79 -3.08 -19.13
C TRP A 77 8.82 -3.68 -18.12
N LYS A 78 8.13 -2.83 -17.35
CA LYS A 78 7.15 -3.25 -16.34
C LYS A 78 5.99 -4.06 -16.95
N TYR A 79 5.43 -3.62 -18.07
CA TYR A 79 4.23 -4.24 -18.65
C TYR A 79 4.53 -5.35 -19.67
N LYS A 80 5.81 -5.71 -19.85
CA LYS A 80 6.27 -6.77 -20.76
C LYS A 80 5.62 -6.76 -22.17
N LYS A 81 5.21 -5.59 -22.67
CA LYS A 81 4.25 -5.50 -23.79
C LYS A 81 4.85 -5.80 -25.17
N PHE A 82 6.17 -5.91 -25.28
CA PHE A 82 6.90 -6.21 -26.52
C PHE A 82 7.76 -7.47 -26.37
N ASN A 83 8.00 -8.18 -27.48
CA ASN A 83 8.83 -9.39 -27.50
C ASN A 83 10.26 -9.09 -27.03
N SER A 84 10.93 -10.04 -26.35
CA SER A 84 12.24 -9.82 -25.69
C SER A 84 13.30 -9.17 -26.60
N PRO A 85 13.44 -9.55 -27.89
CA PRO A 85 14.43 -8.94 -28.78
C PRO A 85 14.12 -7.47 -29.13
N ALA A 86 12.84 -7.11 -29.27
CA ALA A 86 12.42 -5.77 -29.64
C ALA A 86 12.78 -4.74 -28.55
N ARG A 87 12.77 -5.15 -27.28
CA ARG A 87 13.16 -4.28 -26.15
C ARG A 87 14.64 -3.93 -26.18
N ILE A 88 15.48 -4.89 -26.55
CA ILE A 88 16.93 -4.70 -26.64
C ILE A 88 17.25 -3.75 -27.80
N ILE A 89 16.64 -3.96 -28.97
CA ILE A 89 16.85 -3.12 -30.15
C ILE A 89 16.40 -1.67 -29.88
N ILE A 90 15.23 -1.47 -29.27
CA ILE A 90 14.72 -0.13 -28.94
C ILE A 90 15.61 0.57 -27.93
N THR A 91 16.07 -0.14 -26.89
CA THR A 91 16.99 0.43 -25.88
C THR A 91 18.33 0.83 -26.50
N LEU A 92 18.92 -0.02 -27.36
CA LEU A 92 20.17 0.27 -28.06
C LEU A 92 20.05 1.44 -29.04
N PHE A 93 18.95 1.51 -29.79
CA PHE A 93 18.69 2.60 -30.73
C PHE A 93 18.66 3.97 -30.03
N PHE A 94 18.00 4.06 -28.88
CA PHE A 94 17.94 5.32 -28.14
C PHE A 94 19.24 5.66 -27.38
N VAL A 95 19.99 4.67 -26.90
CA VAL A 95 21.33 4.90 -26.34
C VAL A 95 22.28 5.41 -27.42
N ALA A 96 22.26 4.82 -28.62
CA ALA A 96 23.00 5.31 -29.77
C ALA A 96 22.55 6.73 -30.17
N ALA A 97 21.24 6.99 -30.22
CA ALA A 97 20.70 8.32 -30.50
C ALA A 97 21.07 9.37 -29.43
N PHE A 98 21.24 8.98 -28.17
CA PHE A 98 21.71 9.85 -27.10
C PHE A 98 23.19 10.20 -27.25
N ILE A 99 24.04 9.21 -27.59
CA ILE A 99 25.46 9.40 -27.86
C ILE A 99 25.69 10.24 -29.13
N PHE A 100 24.93 9.97 -30.19
CA PHE A 100 24.99 10.74 -31.44
C PHE A 100 24.32 12.12 -31.33
N GLY A 101 23.25 12.26 -30.53
CA GLY A 101 22.58 13.53 -30.27
C GLY A 101 23.42 14.52 -29.48
N LEU A 102 24.34 14.02 -28.64
CA LEU A 102 25.39 14.82 -27.99
C LEU A 102 26.53 15.21 -28.95
N SER A 103 26.66 14.55 -30.10
CA SER A 103 27.79 14.71 -31.02
C SER A 103 27.64 15.86 -32.03
N ASN A 104 26.62 16.73 -31.89
CA ASN A 104 26.54 17.98 -32.68
C ASN A 104 27.00 19.23 -31.91
N THR A 105 27.80 19.04 -30.86
CA THR A 105 28.67 20.10 -30.32
C THR A 105 30.10 19.69 -30.59
N GLY A 106 30.76 20.42 -31.49
CA GLY A 106 32.12 20.13 -31.93
C GLY A 106 33.17 20.27 -30.82
N ASN A 107 34.00 19.23 -30.75
CA ASN A 107 35.45 19.15 -30.46
C ASN A 107 36.01 19.78 -29.16
N THR A 108 36.75 18.94 -28.40
CA THR A 108 38.24 18.91 -28.49
C THR A 108 38.80 17.53 -28.10
N VAL A 109 40.02 17.29 -28.54
CA VAL A 109 40.66 16.02 -28.94
C VAL A 109 41.75 15.59 -27.93
N ALA A 110 42.07 14.28 -27.94
CA ALA A 110 43.34 13.60 -27.57
C ALA A 110 43.78 13.66 -26.08
N ASP A 111 44.45 12.67 -25.49
CA ASP A 111 45.31 11.55 -25.93
C ASP A 111 44.92 10.28 -25.15
N ALA A 112 44.84 9.05 -25.69
CA ALA A 112 45.83 8.17 -26.32
C ALA A 112 46.91 7.60 -25.37
N ALA A 113 47.21 6.32 -25.62
CA ALA A 113 48.28 5.45 -25.08
C ALA A 113 47.97 4.71 -23.76
N LYS A 114 48.21 3.39 -23.60
CA LYS A 114 48.82 2.36 -24.46
C LYS A 114 48.80 0.99 -23.71
N THR A 115 48.54 -0.11 -24.46
CA THR A 115 49.05 -1.51 -24.32
C THR A 115 48.73 -2.29 -23.02
N ALA A 116 47.92 -3.35 -23.02
CA ALA A 116 47.99 -4.70 -23.64
C ALA A 116 48.74 -5.78 -22.83
N SER A 117 48.18 -7.01 -22.90
CA SER A 117 48.68 -8.34 -22.50
C SER A 117 48.41 -8.78 -21.05
N THR A 118 47.50 -9.72 -20.75
CA THR A 118 47.57 -11.21 -20.92
C THR A 118 48.67 -11.81 -20.02
N THR A 119 48.44 -12.72 -19.05
CA THR A 119 48.05 -14.16 -19.13
C THR A 119 47.84 -14.69 -17.68
N VAL A 120 46.73 -15.35 -17.30
CA VAL A 120 46.44 -16.82 -17.20
C VAL A 120 47.06 -17.60 -16.01
N ALA A 121 46.21 -18.47 -15.43
CA ALA A 121 46.43 -19.71 -14.63
C ALA A 121 46.04 -19.59 -13.13
N ALA A 122 44.90 -20.16 -12.67
CA ALA A 122 44.55 -21.59 -12.48
C ALA A 122 45.24 -22.20 -11.25
N THR A 123 44.68 -23.04 -10.37
CA THR A 123 43.35 -23.66 -10.12
C THR A 123 43.53 -24.58 -8.87
N GLU A 124 42.44 -24.91 -8.14
CA GLU A 124 42.25 -26.05 -7.18
C GLU A 124 42.99 -26.00 -5.81
N GLU A 125 42.54 -26.55 -4.67
CA GLU A 125 41.49 -27.51 -4.22
C GLU A 125 41.40 -27.36 -2.67
N THR A 126 40.21 -27.32 -2.05
CA THR A 126 39.51 -28.41 -1.30
C THR A 126 39.72 -28.48 0.22
N GLU A 127 38.57 -28.52 0.90
CA GLU A 127 38.14 -29.00 2.23
C GLU A 127 39.17 -29.42 3.30
N THR A 128 38.90 -29.08 4.57
CA THR A 128 38.49 -30.06 5.61
C THR A 128 38.08 -29.36 6.92
N GLU A 129 37.15 -30.03 7.57
CA GLU A 129 36.28 -29.79 8.72
C GLU A 129 36.96 -29.88 10.12
N THR A 130 36.28 -29.31 11.14
CA THR A 130 36.10 -29.87 12.51
C THR A 130 36.85 -29.28 13.73
N GLU A 131 35.99 -28.86 14.70
CA GLU A 131 36.08 -28.86 16.18
C GLU A 131 36.81 -27.78 17.03
N THR A 132 35.95 -27.05 17.78
CA THR A 132 35.89 -26.95 19.25
C THR A 132 37.12 -26.48 20.02
N THR A 133 37.02 -25.28 20.59
CA THR A 133 37.42 -25.04 21.99
C THR A 133 36.51 -23.98 22.61
N ALA A 134 35.75 -24.39 23.62
CA ALA A 134 35.05 -23.50 24.54
C ALA A 134 36.08 -22.69 25.35
N VAL A 135 36.00 -21.36 25.29
CA VAL A 135 36.53 -20.48 26.34
C VAL A 135 35.48 -19.44 26.67
N THR A 136 35.21 -19.38 27.97
CA THR A 136 34.20 -18.61 28.68
C THR A 136 34.42 -17.10 28.57
N THR A 137 33.29 -16.40 28.47
CA THR A 137 33.01 -14.94 28.47
C THR A 137 33.80 -14.13 29.51
N PRO A 138 34.02 -12.81 29.30
CA PRO A 138 33.03 -11.85 29.82
C PRO A 138 32.82 -10.57 28.97
N SER A 139 31.59 -10.04 29.08
CA SER A 139 31.17 -8.66 28.78
C SER A 139 30.61 -8.36 27.38
N GLU A 140 29.38 -8.81 27.16
CA GLU A 140 28.43 -8.24 26.20
C GLU A 140 27.09 -7.97 26.93
N GLU A 141 27.14 -7.16 27.99
CA GLU A 141 25.95 -6.79 28.78
C GLU A 141 25.40 -5.40 28.39
N THR A 142 25.92 -4.79 27.31
CA THR A 142 25.56 -3.44 26.86
C THR A 142 24.86 -3.43 25.48
N THR A 143 24.36 -4.56 24.95
CA THR A 143 23.82 -4.60 23.56
C THR A 143 22.36 -5.04 23.42
N VAL A 144 21.75 -5.72 24.40
CA VAL A 144 20.36 -6.22 24.29
C VAL A 144 19.36 -5.40 25.11
N ALA A 145 19.73 -4.98 26.33
CA ALA A 145 18.85 -4.17 27.19
C ALA A 145 18.57 -2.78 26.59
N ASP A 146 19.61 -2.12 26.06
CA ASP A 146 19.50 -0.81 25.42
C ASP A 146 18.63 -0.84 24.14
N ASN A 147 18.67 -1.94 23.39
CA ASN A 147 17.83 -2.12 22.21
C ASN A 147 16.35 -2.35 22.57
N ARG A 148 16.08 -3.10 23.66
CA ARG A 148 14.71 -3.30 24.16
C ARG A 148 14.06 -1.99 24.62
N GLU A 149 14.78 -1.18 25.39
CA GLU A 149 14.24 0.10 25.89
C GLU A 149 13.96 1.09 24.75
N ALA A 150 14.90 1.24 23.80
CA ALA A 150 14.70 2.09 22.63
C ALA A 150 13.52 1.62 21.76
N ALA A 151 13.35 0.31 21.59
CA ALA A 151 12.23 -0.25 20.86
C ALA A 151 10.89 0.01 21.54
N LEU A 152 10.83 -0.09 22.87
CA LEU A 152 9.61 0.20 23.65
C LEU A 152 9.24 1.68 23.61
N ASP A 153 10.21 2.58 23.75
CA ASP A 153 9.97 4.03 23.60
C ASP A 153 9.42 4.36 22.21
N ALA A 154 9.99 3.77 21.16
CA ALA A 154 9.51 3.98 19.80
C ALA A 154 8.12 3.37 19.56
N ASP A 155 7.83 2.20 20.12
CA ASP A 155 6.51 1.56 20.09
C ASP A 155 5.44 2.40 20.78
N ASN A 156 5.75 2.94 21.97
CA ASN A 156 4.86 3.82 22.70
C ASN A 156 4.54 5.07 21.88
N LYS A 157 5.56 5.72 21.30
CA LYS A 157 5.37 6.90 20.43
C LYS A 157 4.49 6.60 19.21
N ILE A 158 4.70 5.47 18.53
CA ILE A 158 3.84 5.08 17.40
C ILE A 158 2.42 4.81 17.89
N THR A 159 2.26 4.10 19.01
CA THR A 159 0.96 3.75 19.58
C THR A 159 0.17 5.01 19.97
N GLU A 160 0.79 5.97 20.65
CA GLU A 160 0.19 7.26 21.00
C GLU A 160 -0.29 8.04 19.76
N LEU A 161 0.54 8.09 18.71
CA LEU A 161 0.17 8.75 17.45
C LEU A 161 -0.98 8.04 16.73
N VAL A 162 -0.99 6.71 16.73
CA VAL A 162 -2.07 5.92 16.13
C VAL A 162 -3.37 6.11 16.93
N GLN A 163 -3.32 6.09 18.26
CA GLN A 163 -4.50 6.34 19.10
C GLN A 163 -5.05 7.76 18.91
N ALA A 164 -4.18 8.77 18.81
CA ALA A 164 -4.59 10.14 18.50
C ALA A 164 -5.24 10.24 17.11
N ALA A 165 -4.68 9.52 16.12
CA ALA A 165 -5.25 9.45 14.78
C ALA A 165 -6.64 8.78 14.77
N GLU A 166 -6.80 7.67 15.50
CA GLU A 166 -8.08 6.98 15.65
C GLU A 166 -9.12 7.85 16.36
N ALA A 167 -8.73 8.57 17.42
CA ALA A 167 -9.62 9.48 18.13
C ALA A 167 -10.16 10.58 17.20
N ASP A 168 -9.28 11.24 16.43
CA ASP A 168 -9.69 12.25 15.45
C ASP A 168 -10.54 11.65 14.32
N TYR A 169 -10.19 10.44 13.84
CA TYR A 169 -10.95 9.73 12.82
C TYR A 169 -12.36 9.35 13.30
N ASN A 170 -12.49 8.89 14.54
CA ASN A 170 -13.77 8.50 15.14
C ASN A 170 -14.73 9.68 15.31
N VAL A 171 -14.23 10.89 15.52
CA VAL A 171 -15.08 12.11 15.48
C VAL A 171 -15.81 12.22 14.14
N LEU A 172 -15.10 12.00 13.02
CA LEU A 172 -15.70 12.03 11.69
C LEU A 172 -16.70 10.88 11.49
N VAL A 173 -16.32 9.65 11.85
CA VAL A 173 -17.19 8.47 11.67
C VAL A 173 -18.47 8.57 12.49
N ASN A 174 -18.39 9.06 13.73
CA ASN A 174 -19.55 9.24 14.59
C ASN A 174 -20.49 10.32 14.03
N MET A 175 -19.93 11.40 13.48
CA MET A 175 -20.71 12.44 12.81
C MET A 175 -21.46 11.91 11.58
N ILE A 176 -20.81 11.07 10.78
CA ILE A 176 -21.43 10.40 9.62
C ILE A 176 -22.54 9.44 10.08
N SER A 177 -22.26 8.65 11.12
CA SER A 177 -23.17 7.61 11.62
C SER A 177 -24.43 8.19 12.27
N ALA A 178 -24.33 9.35 12.92
CA ALA A 178 -25.48 10.06 13.46
C ALA A 178 -26.47 10.53 12.36
N GLY A 179 -25.98 10.72 11.12
CA GLY A 179 -26.82 11.00 9.95
C GLY A 179 -27.57 12.34 9.97
N ASN A 180 -27.32 13.20 10.97
CA ASN A 180 -28.01 14.46 11.19
C ASN A 180 -27.08 15.68 11.19
N ALA A 181 -25.79 15.49 10.87
CA ALA A 181 -24.83 16.58 10.74
C ALA A 181 -25.15 17.45 9.51
N SER A 182 -24.97 18.77 9.63
CA SER A 182 -25.06 19.66 8.47
C SER A 182 -23.90 19.39 7.51
N ASP A 183 -24.11 19.65 6.21
CA ASP A 183 -23.04 19.52 5.21
C ASP A 183 -21.84 20.41 5.56
N LEU A 184 -22.07 21.60 6.14
CA LEU A 184 -21.00 22.49 6.56
C LEU A 184 -20.15 21.88 7.70
N ASP A 185 -20.81 21.37 8.74
CA ASP A 185 -20.11 20.74 9.88
C ASP A 185 -19.34 19.49 9.44
N LEU A 186 -19.94 18.69 8.56
CA LEU A 186 -19.31 17.49 8.04
C LEU A 186 -18.10 17.83 7.17
N TYR A 187 -18.19 18.86 6.32
CA TYR A 187 -17.07 19.35 5.52
C TYR A 187 -15.91 19.84 6.40
N ASP A 188 -16.19 20.71 7.36
CA ASP A 188 -15.17 21.31 8.21
C ASP A 188 -14.50 20.27 9.11
N THR A 189 -15.29 19.33 9.65
CA THR A 189 -14.77 18.19 10.41
C THR A 189 -13.88 17.31 9.54
N ALA A 190 -14.34 16.91 8.36
CA ALA A 190 -13.56 16.09 7.43
C ALA A 190 -12.24 16.79 7.03
N LYS A 191 -12.27 18.11 6.81
CA LYS A 191 -11.08 18.92 6.51
C LYS A 191 -10.11 18.96 7.69
N LYS A 192 -10.59 19.20 8.90
CA LYS A 192 -9.76 19.24 10.12
C LYS A 192 -9.11 17.87 10.37
N VAL A 193 -9.90 16.80 10.36
CA VAL A 193 -9.42 15.43 10.57
C VAL A 193 -8.39 15.05 9.49
N ASN A 194 -8.64 15.37 8.22
CA ASN A 194 -7.68 15.11 7.14
C ASN A 194 -6.31 15.80 7.36
N SER A 195 -6.32 17.02 7.90
CA SER A 195 -5.10 17.76 8.23
C SER A 195 -4.35 17.13 9.42
N ASN A 196 -5.08 16.79 10.49
CA ASN A 196 -4.50 16.18 11.68
C ASN A 196 -3.86 14.82 11.35
N LEU A 197 -4.56 13.97 10.61
CA LEU A 197 -4.06 12.67 10.17
C LEU A 197 -2.77 12.79 9.35
N GLY A 198 -2.68 13.79 8.48
CA GLY A 198 -1.43 14.09 7.75
C GLY A 198 -0.27 14.44 8.70
N SER A 199 -0.54 15.19 9.77
CA SER A 199 0.47 15.51 10.80
C SER A 199 0.93 14.28 11.56
N TYR A 200 0.01 13.42 12.01
CA TYR A 200 0.35 12.18 12.71
C TYR A 200 1.18 11.24 11.83
N GLN A 201 0.82 11.08 10.56
CA GLN A 201 1.59 10.29 9.61
C GLN A 201 3.04 10.79 9.48
N VAL A 202 3.24 12.11 9.34
CA VAL A 202 4.58 12.71 9.27
C VAL A 202 5.36 12.45 10.56
N ASN A 203 4.71 12.56 11.72
CA ASN A 203 5.35 12.31 13.00
C ASN A 203 5.75 10.84 13.18
N VAL A 204 4.92 9.89 12.75
CA VAL A 204 5.27 8.46 12.72
C VAL A 204 6.53 8.24 11.88
N SER A 205 6.57 8.79 10.66
CA SER A 205 7.71 8.63 9.74
C SER A 205 9.03 9.25 10.25
N ARG A 206 8.95 10.16 11.24
CA ARG A 206 10.11 10.79 11.88
C ARG A 206 10.68 9.96 13.02
N ILE A 207 9.96 8.98 13.56
CA ILE A 207 10.47 8.10 14.61
C ILE A 207 11.59 7.25 14.02
N LYS A 208 12.71 7.15 14.75
CA LYS A 208 13.90 6.40 14.37
C LYS A 208 14.26 5.44 15.49
N CYS A 209 14.41 4.17 15.13
CA CYS A 209 14.84 3.07 15.97
C CYS A 209 15.31 1.95 15.01
N ASP A 210 16.25 1.12 15.44
CA ASP A 210 16.77 0.05 14.59
C ASP A 210 15.66 -0.97 14.29
N GLY A 211 15.54 -1.38 13.02
CA GLY A 211 14.51 -2.34 12.59
C GLY A 211 13.06 -1.82 12.54
N ILE A 212 12.78 -0.55 12.90
CA ILE A 212 11.40 -0.04 13.03
C ILE A 212 10.67 0.20 11.70
N LYS A 213 11.40 0.23 10.58
CA LYS A 213 10.91 0.78 9.31
C LYS A 213 9.57 0.19 8.88
N ASP A 214 9.43 -1.13 8.88
CA ASP A 214 8.23 -1.79 8.39
C ASP A 214 7.02 -1.59 9.33
N TYR A 215 7.27 -1.46 10.63
CA TYR A 215 6.24 -1.09 11.61
C TYR A 215 5.78 0.37 11.42
N SER A 216 6.72 1.31 11.28
CA SER A 216 6.44 2.72 10.96
C SER A 216 5.67 2.87 9.65
N ASP A 217 6.02 2.10 8.61
CA ASP A 217 5.34 2.13 7.31
C ASP A 217 3.91 1.56 7.41
N ALA A 218 3.71 0.50 8.19
CA ALA A 218 2.39 -0.06 8.45
C ALA A 218 1.49 0.93 9.23
N ALA A 219 2.04 1.59 10.25
CA ALA A 219 1.34 2.63 11.02
C ALA A 219 0.97 3.82 10.14
N SER A 220 1.93 4.29 9.32
CA SER A 220 1.69 5.35 8.34
C SER A 220 0.59 4.98 7.35
N SER A 221 0.60 3.74 6.83
CA SER A 221 -0.40 3.27 5.87
C SER A 221 -1.81 3.22 6.48
N TYR A 222 -1.92 2.80 7.74
CA TYR A 222 -3.19 2.81 8.47
C TYR A 222 -3.74 4.24 8.63
N ILE A 223 -2.89 5.18 9.05
CA ILE A 223 -3.24 6.60 9.17
C ILE A 223 -3.61 7.22 7.82
N ILE A 224 -2.87 6.88 6.75
CA ILE A 224 -3.18 7.32 5.39
C ILE A 224 -4.55 6.83 4.93
N ASN A 225 -4.93 5.59 5.24
CA ASN A 225 -6.25 5.09 4.88
C ASN A 225 -7.37 5.90 5.57
N MET A 226 -7.23 6.22 6.86
CA MET A 226 -8.14 7.14 7.56
C MET A 226 -8.16 8.53 6.88
N GLN A 227 -6.99 9.04 6.50
CA GLN A 227 -6.86 10.34 5.84
C GLN A 227 -7.58 10.36 4.48
N LEU A 228 -7.54 9.25 3.73
CA LEU A 228 -8.27 9.08 2.48
C LEU A 228 -9.78 9.13 2.70
N VAL A 229 -10.30 8.44 3.73
CA VAL A 229 -11.72 8.54 4.09
C VAL A 229 -12.12 10.00 4.32
N SER A 230 -11.38 10.73 5.15
CA SER A 230 -11.66 12.16 5.40
C SER A 230 -11.57 13.01 4.13
N SER A 231 -10.61 12.73 3.25
CA SER A 231 -10.45 13.42 1.96
C SER A 231 -11.66 13.19 1.04
N TYR A 232 -12.12 11.94 0.95
CA TYR A 232 -13.25 11.56 0.10
C TYR A 232 -14.58 12.07 0.66
N VAL A 233 -14.80 12.00 1.97
CA VAL A 233 -15.99 12.58 2.61
C VAL A 233 -16.05 14.09 2.33
N LYS A 234 -14.93 14.81 2.52
CA LYS A 234 -14.84 16.24 2.19
C LYS A 234 -15.22 16.52 0.73
N LYS A 235 -14.70 15.73 -0.22
CA LYS A 235 -15.00 15.89 -1.65
C LYS A 235 -16.44 15.55 -1.99
N TYR A 236 -17.01 14.53 -1.35
CA TYR A 236 -18.41 14.15 -1.54
C TYR A 236 -19.34 15.27 -1.08
N VAL A 237 -19.09 15.87 0.08
CA VAL A 237 -19.88 17.00 0.58
C VAL A 237 -19.74 18.23 -0.33
N ASP A 238 -18.55 18.50 -0.86
CA ASP A 238 -18.29 19.63 -1.77
C ASP A 238 -18.93 19.46 -3.16
N LYS A 239 -18.95 18.23 -3.70
CA LYS A 239 -19.26 17.98 -5.12
C LYS A 239 -20.47 17.08 -5.35
N HIS A 240 -20.99 16.46 -4.31
CA HIS A 240 -22.05 15.44 -4.34
C HIS A 240 -21.83 14.32 -5.37
N LYS A 241 -20.56 13.97 -5.63
CA LYS A 241 -20.20 12.89 -6.56
C LYS A 241 -20.20 11.54 -5.87
N MET A 242 -21.06 10.63 -6.30
CA MET A 242 -21.16 9.28 -5.74
C MET A 242 -19.85 8.48 -5.84
N GLU A 243 -18.97 8.82 -6.78
CA GLU A 243 -17.63 8.24 -6.88
C GLU A 243 -16.81 8.47 -5.59
N ASP A 244 -16.83 9.69 -5.03
CA ASP A 244 -16.12 10.02 -3.80
C ASP A 244 -16.71 9.26 -2.60
N LEU A 245 -18.04 9.12 -2.53
CA LEU A 245 -18.71 8.32 -1.49
C LEU A 245 -18.32 6.83 -1.59
N SER A 246 -18.29 6.28 -2.80
CA SER A 246 -17.86 4.90 -3.02
C SER A 246 -16.40 4.68 -2.61
N SER A 247 -15.50 5.61 -2.96
CA SER A 247 -14.10 5.54 -2.53
C SER A 247 -13.95 5.64 -1.00
N ALA A 248 -14.72 6.48 -0.32
CA ALA A 248 -14.75 6.51 1.14
C ALA A 248 -15.17 5.16 1.73
N LYS A 249 -16.25 4.55 1.20
CA LYS A 249 -16.75 3.24 1.63
C LYS A 249 -15.75 2.11 1.40
N GLU A 250 -15.03 2.15 0.29
CA GLU A 250 -13.97 1.19 -0.02
C GLU A 250 -12.81 1.30 0.99
N CYS A 251 -12.35 2.52 1.29
CA CYS A 251 -11.34 2.75 2.32
C CYS A 251 -11.79 2.24 3.71
N ILE A 252 -13.06 2.50 4.09
CA ILE A 252 -13.63 1.99 5.35
C ILE A 252 -13.65 0.46 5.36
N SER A 253 -14.07 -0.17 4.26
CA SER A 253 -14.15 -1.63 4.15
C SER A 253 -12.77 -2.30 4.24
N ASN A 254 -11.72 -1.62 3.79
CA ASN A 254 -10.35 -2.10 3.85
C ASN A 254 -9.65 -1.79 5.19
N MET A 255 -10.27 -1.07 6.12
CA MET A 255 -9.64 -0.63 7.38
C MET A 255 -9.08 -1.80 8.19
N ASN A 256 -9.81 -2.92 8.25
CA ASN A 256 -9.39 -4.13 8.96
C ASN A 256 -8.09 -4.73 8.41
N ASN A 257 -7.81 -4.60 7.10
CA ASN A 257 -6.57 -5.11 6.54
C ASN A 257 -5.35 -4.26 6.99
N TYR A 258 -5.54 -2.95 7.14
CA TYR A 258 -4.48 -2.06 7.60
C TYR A 258 -4.15 -2.27 9.08
N ILE A 259 -5.16 -2.41 9.95
CA ILE A 259 -4.94 -2.66 11.38
C ILE A 259 -4.29 -4.04 11.61
N LEU A 260 -4.68 -5.08 10.86
CA LEU A 260 -4.04 -6.38 10.94
C LEU A 260 -2.57 -6.33 10.52
N ASN A 261 -2.25 -5.61 9.44
CA ASN A 261 -0.87 -5.42 9.02
C ASN A 261 -0.06 -4.62 10.06
N LEU A 262 -0.66 -3.58 10.65
CA LEU A 262 -0.05 -2.79 11.73
C LEU A 262 0.32 -3.67 12.93
N VAL A 263 -0.63 -4.46 13.43
CA VAL A 263 -0.41 -5.36 14.57
C VAL A 263 0.63 -6.42 14.25
N SER A 264 0.61 -6.98 13.02
CA SER A 264 1.63 -7.93 12.57
C SER A 264 3.03 -7.31 12.60
N LYS A 265 3.20 -6.10 12.04
CA LYS A 265 4.51 -5.44 11.99
C LYS A 265 5.00 -4.96 13.36
N LYS A 266 4.09 -4.56 14.25
CA LYS A 266 4.39 -4.32 15.67
C LYS A 266 4.94 -5.58 16.34
N MET A 267 4.28 -6.73 16.14
CA MET A 267 4.70 -7.99 16.73
C MET A 267 6.09 -8.42 16.24
N GLU A 268 6.33 -8.33 14.92
CA GLU A 268 7.64 -8.62 14.31
C GLU A 268 8.74 -7.73 14.89
N PHE A 269 8.49 -6.41 14.99
CA PHE A 269 9.44 -5.43 15.52
C PHE A 269 9.81 -5.69 16.98
N LEU A 270 8.82 -5.89 17.85
CA LEU A 270 9.07 -6.14 19.28
C LEU A 270 9.80 -7.47 19.51
N LYS A 271 9.42 -8.54 18.78
CA LYS A 271 10.14 -9.81 18.84
C LYS A 271 11.60 -9.67 18.39
N ALA A 272 11.84 -8.96 17.28
CA ALA A 272 13.19 -8.70 16.79
C ALA A 272 14.02 -7.84 17.76
N SER A 273 13.36 -7.03 18.58
CA SER A 273 13.99 -6.20 19.62
C SER A 273 14.27 -6.96 20.91
N GLY A 274 13.94 -8.26 21.00
CA GLY A 274 14.26 -9.12 22.14
C GLY A 274 13.11 -9.33 23.13
N TYR A 275 11.87 -8.96 22.78
CA TYR A 275 10.68 -9.31 23.57
C TYR A 275 10.19 -10.72 23.27
N THR A 276 9.77 -11.43 24.31
CA THR A 276 9.12 -12.74 24.18
C THR A 276 7.72 -12.63 23.61
N GLU A 277 7.20 -13.72 23.06
CA GLU A 277 5.84 -13.75 22.52
C GLU A 277 4.78 -13.42 23.58
N GLU A 278 4.95 -13.89 24.82
CA GLU A 278 4.04 -13.59 25.93
C GLU A 278 4.06 -12.09 26.30
N GLU A 279 5.24 -11.47 26.38
CA GLU A 279 5.37 -10.03 26.62
C GLU A 279 4.69 -9.21 25.53
N VAL A 280 4.92 -9.55 24.25
CA VAL A 280 4.30 -8.86 23.12
C VAL A 280 2.78 -9.00 23.15
N MET A 281 2.26 -10.19 23.44
CA MET A 281 0.81 -10.41 23.50
C MET A 281 0.16 -9.62 24.66
N ASN A 282 0.85 -9.51 25.81
CA ASN A 282 0.39 -8.68 26.93
C ASN A 282 0.44 -7.16 26.61
N MET A 283 1.37 -6.72 25.76
CA MET A 283 1.39 -5.34 25.27
C MET A 283 0.24 -5.07 24.29
N LEU A 284 -0.07 -6.04 23.42
CA LEU A 284 -1.17 -5.94 22.45
C LEU A 284 -2.55 -6.00 23.13
N SER A 285 -2.74 -6.81 24.18
CA SER A 285 -4.01 -6.88 24.90
C SER A 285 -4.38 -5.54 25.57
N LYS A 286 -3.39 -4.83 26.13
CA LYS A 286 -3.59 -3.51 26.72
C LYS A 286 -4.05 -2.46 25.72
N MET A 287 -3.66 -2.57 24.44
CA MET A 287 -4.19 -1.69 23.37
C MET A 287 -5.69 -1.93 23.12
N GLY A 288 -6.16 -3.16 23.25
CA GLY A 288 -7.57 -3.53 23.08
C GLY A 288 -8.48 -3.06 24.23
N GLU A 289 -7.97 -3.04 25.47
CA GLU A 289 -8.73 -2.59 26.65
C GLU A 289 -8.94 -1.07 26.68
N THR A 290 -7.99 -0.28 26.16
CA THR A 290 -8.16 1.17 26.04
C THR A 290 -9.19 1.58 24.99
N ALA A 291 -9.45 0.73 23.99
CA ALA A 291 -10.50 0.98 22.99
C ALA A 291 -11.91 0.65 23.53
N ALA A 292 -12.03 -0.27 24.49
CA ALA A 292 -13.30 -0.69 25.09
C ALA A 292 -13.77 0.21 26.25
N THR A 293 -12.91 1.07 26.78
CA THR A 293 -13.22 1.97 27.91
C THR A 293 -13.60 3.39 27.48
N SER A 294 -13.62 3.66 26.17
CA SER A 294 -14.11 4.91 25.58
C SER A 294 -15.53 4.84 24.99
N GLU A 295 -16.29 3.78 25.31
CA GLU A 295 -17.74 3.68 25.04
C GLU A 295 -18.61 4.38 26.09
#